data_AF-A0A356N697-F1
#
_entry.id   AF-A0A356N697-F1
#
_cell.length_a   1.000
_cell.length_b   1.000
_cell.length_c   1.000
_cell.angle_alpha   90.00
_cell.angle_beta   90.00
_cell.angle_gamma   90.00
#
_symmetry.space_group_name_H-M   'P 1'
#
loop_
_entity.id
_entity.type
_entity.pdbx_description
1 polymer ?
#
loop_
_entity_poly.entity_id
_entity_poly.type
_entity_poly.pdbx_seq_one_letter_code
_entity_poly.pdbx_strand_id
1 'polypeptide(L)'
;MKKITEVKLWVDGSEVKTWNERPFEGNFNMSTGPHTLKVRAVDKDGASNEREIRIGVNVAWDWSPSPTPTITPIPSPVLIPTLFLSPTPIISPTVTVSP
;
A
#
# COMPACT_ATOMS: atom_id res chain seq x y z
N MET A 1 14.58 43.54 6.53
CA MET A 1 14.56 42.07 6.33
C MET A 1 15.74 41.47 7.08
N LYS A 2 15.50 40.42 7.87
CA LYS A 2 16.59 39.71 8.57
C LYS A 2 17.28 38.75 7.60
N LYS A 3 18.59 38.53 7.78
CA LYS A 3 19.36 37.56 7.00
C LYS A 3 18.88 36.16 7.35
N ILE A 4 18.63 35.34 6.33
CA ILE A 4 18.40 33.90 6.47
C ILE A 4 19.76 33.20 6.57
N THR A 5 19.95 32.39 7.59
CA THR A 5 21.20 31.67 7.88
C THR A 5 21.12 30.19 7.53
N GLU A 6 19.91 29.63 7.49
CA GLU A 6 19.70 28.23 7.12
C GLU A 6 18.37 28.09 6.36
N VAL A 7 18.38 27.30 5.29
CA VAL A 7 17.18 26.84 4.59
C VAL A 7 17.30 25.34 4.43
N LYS A 8 16.25 24.60 4.78
CA LYS A 8 16.17 23.15 4.62
C LYS A 8 14.97 22.79 3.75
N LEU A 9 15.16 21.84 2.85
CA LEU A 9 14.11 21.26 2.00
C LEU A 9 13.93 19.79 2.38
N TRP A 10 12.68 19.41 2.59
CA TRP A 10 12.23 18.03 2.71
C TRP A 10 11.33 17.67 1.53
N VAL A 11 11.47 16.44 1.06
CA VAL A 11 10.61 15.79 0.06
C VAL A 11 10.00 14.57 0.73
N ASP A 12 8.68 14.49 0.75
CA ASP A 12 7.93 13.40 1.37
C ASP A 12 8.38 13.10 2.82
N GLY A 13 8.71 14.16 3.54
CA GLY A 13 9.19 14.11 4.93
C GLY A 13 10.70 13.83 5.09
N SER A 14 11.44 13.51 4.03
CA SER A 14 12.88 13.25 4.08
C SER A 14 13.68 14.51 3.73
N GLU A 15 14.68 14.88 4.55
CA GLU A 15 15.54 16.04 4.26
C GLU A 15 16.40 15.73 3.02
N VAL A 16 16.31 16.57 1.99
CA VAL A 16 17.04 16.38 0.73
C VAL A 16 18.11 17.44 0.50
N LYS A 17 17.98 18.62 1.13
CA LYS A 17 18.93 19.71 0.94
C LYS A 17 18.93 20.69 2.10
N THR A 18 20.11 21.19 2.41
CA THR A 18 20.34 22.35 3.27
C THR A 18 21.14 23.41 2.51
N TRP A 19 20.75 24.67 2.65
CA TRP A 19 21.49 25.85 2.20
C TRP A 19 21.80 26.75 3.38
N ASN A 20 23.03 27.26 3.44
CA ASN A 20 23.46 28.21 4.47
C ASN A 20 23.59 29.64 3.91
N GLU A 21 23.59 29.79 2.58
CA GLU A 21 23.73 31.07 1.89
C GLU A 21 22.92 31.11 0.58
N ARG A 22 22.68 32.31 0.08
CA ARG A 22 21.95 32.54 -1.18
C ARG A 22 22.87 32.27 -2.39
N PRO A 23 22.33 31.86 -3.55
CA PRO A 23 20.92 31.57 -3.84
C PRO A 23 20.44 30.23 -3.25
N PHE A 24 19.17 30.17 -2.86
CA PHE A 24 18.53 28.97 -2.30
C PHE A 24 17.89 28.13 -3.40
N GLU A 25 18.71 27.64 -4.32
CA GLU A 25 18.28 26.94 -5.54
C GLU A 25 18.94 25.57 -5.66
N GLY A 26 18.30 24.66 -6.40
CA GLY A 26 18.80 23.33 -6.66
C GLY A 26 17.94 22.58 -7.67
N ASN A 27 18.56 21.60 -8.33
CA ASN A 27 17.87 20.66 -9.22
C ASN A 27 17.81 19.30 -8.53
N PHE A 28 16.63 18.67 -8.55
CA PHE A 28 16.38 17.39 -7.89
C PHE A 28 15.65 16.46 -8.85
N ASN A 29 16.12 15.23 -8.95
CA ASN A 29 15.42 14.18 -9.69
C ASN A 29 14.44 13.49 -8.74
N MET A 30 13.18 13.42 -9.15
CA MET A 30 12.09 12.82 -8.40
C MET A 30 11.44 11.73 -9.24
N SER A 31 10.86 10.73 -8.59
CA SER A 31 10.06 9.72 -9.25
C SER A 31 8.79 10.32 -9.85
N THR A 32 8.13 9.60 -10.76
CA THR A 32 6.80 10.01 -11.23
C THR A 32 5.77 9.79 -10.12
N GLY A 33 4.94 10.80 -9.85
CA GLY A 33 3.93 10.74 -8.79
C GLY A 33 3.69 12.06 -8.06
N PRO A 34 2.71 12.11 -7.14
CA PRO A 34 2.52 13.23 -6.23
C PRO A 34 3.63 13.26 -5.16
N HIS A 35 4.15 14.45 -4.88
CA HIS A 35 5.20 14.69 -3.88
C HIS A 35 4.87 15.89 -3.01
N THR A 36 5.24 15.83 -1.73
CA THR A 36 5.10 16.95 -0.79
C THR A 36 6.46 17.58 -0.54
N LEU A 37 6.58 18.88 -0.85
CA LEU A 37 7.79 19.65 -0.62
C LEU A 37 7.57 20.56 0.57
N LYS A 38 8.43 20.44 1.58
CA LYS A 38 8.43 21.30 2.75
C LYS A 38 9.73 22.06 2.83
N VAL A 39 9.68 23.36 3.07
CA VAL A 39 10.86 24.20 3.29
C VAL A 39 10.76 24.87 4.65
N ARG A 40 11.88 24.90 5.38
CA ARG A 40 12.05 25.67 6.61
C ARG A 40 13.20 26.64 6.41
N ALA A 41 12.97 27.92 6.70
CA ALA A 41 14.01 28.93 6.74
C ALA A 41 14.21 29.41 8.18
N VAL A 42 15.45 29.60 8.58
CA VAL A 42 15.86 30.14 9.88
C VAL A 42 16.65 31.42 9.65
N ASP A 43 16.29 32.49 10.37
CA ASP A 43 17.00 33.76 10.34
C ASP A 43 18.15 33.82 11.36
N LYS A 44 18.97 34.86 11.24
CA LYS A 44 20.13 35.09 12.14
C LYS A 44 19.76 35.23 13.62
N ASP A 45 18.51 35.52 13.93
CA ASP A 45 18.01 35.68 15.30
C ASP A 45 17.38 34.37 15.82
N GLY A 46 17.47 33.28 15.04
CA GLY A 46 16.90 31.98 15.35
C GLY A 46 15.41 31.85 15.06
N ALA A 47 14.75 32.87 14.52
CA ALA A 47 13.34 32.78 14.15
C ALA A 47 13.20 31.92 12.89
N SER A 48 12.22 31.02 12.87
CA SER A 48 12.01 30.12 11.74
C SER A 48 10.59 30.21 11.17
N ASN A 49 10.46 29.98 9.87
CA ASN A 49 9.18 29.85 9.18
C ASN A 49 9.19 28.64 8.25
N GLU A 50 8.03 28.02 8.07
CA GLU A 50 7.87 26.82 7.25
C GLU A 50 6.79 27.04 6.19
N ARG A 51 6.99 26.43 5.03
CA ARG A 51 6.02 26.36 3.94
C ARG A 51 6.00 24.96 3.36
N GLU A 52 4.82 24.50 2.99
CA GLU A 52 4.61 23.20 2.37
C GLU A 52 3.77 23.36 1.11
N ILE A 53 4.12 22.63 0.06
CA ILE A 53 3.37 22.55 -1.20
C ILE A 53 3.29 21.10 -1.66
N ARG A 54 2.28 20.79 -2.47
CA ARG A 54 2.17 19.52 -3.18
C ARG A 54 2.37 19.74 -4.67
N ILE A 55 3.12 18.83 -5.30
CA ILE A 55 3.35 18.84 -6.75
C ILE A 55 3.09 17.44 -7.30
N GLY A 56 2.80 17.35 -8.60
CA GLY A 56 2.80 16.08 -9.33
C GLY A 56 3.92 16.08 -10.37
N VAL A 57 4.79 15.07 -10.32
CA VAL A 57 5.85 14.86 -11.31
C VAL A 57 5.29 13.93 -12.38
N ASN A 58 5.13 14.46 -13.60
CA ASN A 58 4.49 13.80 -14.74
C ASN A 58 3.02 13.37 -14.52
N VAL A 59 2.40 13.81 -13.42
CA VAL A 59 0.99 13.56 -13.06
C VAL A 59 0.41 14.83 -12.41
N ALA A 60 -0.90 14.85 -12.16
CA ALA A 60 -1.51 15.90 -11.35
C ALA A 60 -1.07 15.78 -9.87
N TRP A 61 -1.07 16.89 -9.13
CA TRP A 61 -0.65 16.92 -7.71
C TRP A 61 -1.58 16.12 -6.78
N ASP A 62 -2.82 15.89 -7.21
CA ASP A 62 -3.87 15.13 -6.54
C ASP A 62 -4.07 13.74 -7.16
N TRP A 63 -3.14 13.29 -8.00
CA TRP A 63 -3.21 11.97 -8.61
C TRP A 63 -3.18 10.86 -7.55
N SER A 64 -4.05 9.88 -7.71
CA SER A 64 -4.08 8.64 -6.91
C SER A 64 -4.08 7.44 -7.85
N PRO A 65 -3.36 6.36 -7.52
CA PRO A 65 -3.44 5.12 -8.30
C PRO A 65 -4.86 4.56 -8.26
N SER A 66 -5.30 3.98 -9.38
CA SER A 66 -6.53 3.18 -9.43
C SER A 66 -6.33 1.92 -8.59
N PRO A 67 -7.32 1.48 -7.80
CA PRO A 67 -7.23 0.21 -7.11
C PRO A 67 -7.04 -0.94 -8.10
N THR A 68 -6.11 -1.85 -7.80
CA THR A 68 -5.97 -3.11 -8.54
C THR A 68 -7.14 -4.03 -8.18
N PRO A 69 -7.85 -4.63 -9.16
CA PRO A 69 -8.92 -5.58 -8.84
C PRO A 69 -8.36 -6.76 -8.02
N THR A 70 -9.01 -7.08 -6.91
CA THR A 70 -8.65 -8.25 -6.09
C THR A 70 -9.34 -9.49 -6.67
N ILE A 71 -8.58 -10.53 -7.00
CA ILE A 71 -9.15 -11.81 -7.45
C ILE A 71 -9.90 -12.44 -6.26
N THR A 72 -11.21 -12.64 -6.41
CA THR A 72 -12.00 -13.39 -5.43
C THR A 72 -11.66 -14.88 -5.58
N PRO A 73 -11.27 -15.60 -4.51
CA PRO A 73 -11.03 -17.03 -4.60
C PRO A 73 -12.34 -17.76 -4.98
N ILE A 74 -12.27 -18.66 -5.96
CA ILE A 74 -13.38 -19.55 -6.30
C ILE A 74 -13.62 -20.49 -5.10
N PRO A 75 -14.88 -20.69 -4.65
CA PRO A 75 -15.18 -21.68 -3.62
C PRO A 75 -14.81 -23.08 -4.12
N SER A 76 -14.10 -23.85 -3.28
CA SER A 76 -13.81 -25.26 -3.57
C SER A 76 -15.13 -26.06 -3.65
N PRO A 77 -15.23 -27.06 -4.57
CA PRO A 77 -16.42 -27.89 -4.66
C PRO A 77 -16.64 -28.67 -3.36
N VAL A 78 -17.85 -28.61 -2.82
CA VAL A 78 -18.26 -29.42 -1.67
C VAL A 78 -18.45 -30.86 -2.16
N LEU A 79 -17.68 -31.81 -1.63
CA LEU A 79 -17.88 -33.23 -1.91
C LEU A 79 -19.22 -33.68 -1.31
N ILE A 80 -20.12 -34.18 -2.14
CA ILE A 80 -21.38 -34.80 -1.68
C ILE A 80 -21.04 -36.15 -1.05
N PRO A 81 -21.46 -36.45 0.19
CA PRO A 81 -21.21 -37.76 0.79
C PRO A 81 -22.01 -38.84 0.04
N THR A 82 -21.28 -39.82 -0.51
CA THR A 82 -21.86 -41.00 -1.14
C THR A 82 -22.57 -41.84 -0.07
N LEU A 83 -23.89 -41.96 -0.13
CA LEU A 83 -24.65 -42.81 0.78
C LEU A 83 -24.30 -44.28 0.53
N PHE A 84 -23.71 -44.93 1.52
CA PHE A 84 -23.42 -46.36 1.49
C PHE A 84 -24.72 -47.12 1.80
N LEU A 85 -25.34 -47.72 0.79
CA LEU A 85 -26.53 -48.56 1.00
C LEU A 85 -26.10 -49.85 1.71
N SER A 86 -26.67 -50.08 2.90
CA SER A 86 -26.41 -51.29 3.69
C SER A 86 -26.85 -52.55 2.91
N PRO A 87 -26.05 -53.63 2.87
CA PRO A 87 -26.43 -54.85 2.19
C PRO A 87 -27.62 -55.52 2.88
N THR A 88 -28.61 -55.92 2.08
CA THR A 88 -29.79 -56.67 2.51
C THR A 88 -29.38 -58.03 3.10
N PRO A 89 -29.87 -58.44 4.29
CA PRO A 89 -29.54 -59.76 4.83
C PRO A 89 -30.14 -60.88 3.96
N ILE A 90 -29.28 -61.77 3.47
CA ILE A 90 -29.68 -63.02 2.81
C ILE A 90 -30.12 -64.02 3.88
N ILE A 91 -31.39 -64.43 3.84
CA ILE A 91 -31.93 -65.50 4.66
C ILE A 91 -31.64 -66.83 3.94
N SER A 92 -30.78 -67.67 4.52
CA SER A 92 -30.50 -69.02 3.98
C SER A 92 -31.62 -70.00 4.38
N PRO A 93 -32.24 -70.75 3.47
CA PRO A 93 -33.20 -71.78 3.85
C PRO A 93 -32.48 -73.04 4.32
N THR A 94 -32.80 -73.50 5.54
CA THR A 94 -32.39 -74.80 6.07
C THR A 94 -33.25 -75.90 5.43
N VAL A 95 -32.63 -76.81 4.68
CA VAL A 95 -33.29 -78.03 4.20
C VAL A 95 -33.06 -79.14 5.23
N THR A 96 -34.10 -79.50 5.97
CA THR A 96 -34.14 -80.69 6.83
C THR A 96 -34.51 -81.89 5.99
N VAL A 97 -33.59 -82.85 5.86
CA VAL A 97 -33.88 -84.17 5.29
C VAL A 97 -34.11 -85.14 6.45
N SER A 98 -35.31 -85.70 6.53
CA SER A 98 -35.75 -86.71 7.51
C SER A 98 -35.43 -88.12 6.99
N PRO A 99 -35.16 -89.12 7.86
CA PRO A 99 -34.40 -90.34 7.53
C PRO A 99 -35.12 -91.34 6.62
#